data_AF-A0A2E0U6J2-F1
#
_entry.id   AF-A0A2E0U6J2-F1
#
_cell.length_a   1.000
_cell.length_b   1.000
_cell.length_c   1.000
_cell.angle_alpha   90.00
_cell.angle_beta   90.00
_cell.angle_gamma   90.00
#
_symmetry.space_group_name_H-M   'P 1'
#
loop_
_entity.id
_entity.type
_entity.pdbx_description
1 polymer ?
#
loop_
_entity_poly.entity_id
_entity_poly.type
_entity_poly.pdbx_seq_one_letter_code
_entity_poly.pdbx_strand_id
1 'polypeptide(L)' 'MSDWLILVENLSDIGQAETPHKVMRIADYLSNPKLFASRRPYVLNLARSYGYQSEGYYASLL' A
#
# COMPACT_ATOMS: atom_id res chain seq x y z
N MET A 1 -0.62 -17.72 -8.09
CA MET A 1 -0.03 -17.06 -6.89
C MET A 1 -0.76 -15.75 -6.70
N SER A 2 -1.41 -15.57 -5.55
CA SER A 2 -1.99 -14.28 -5.13
C SER A 2 -0.90 -13.22 -5.10
N ASP A 3 -1.10 -12.11 -5.80
CA ASP A 3 -0.16 -10.99 -5.84
C ASP A 3 -0.40 -10.13 -4.60
N TRP A 4 0.64 -9.88 -3.80
CA TRP A 4 0.56 -9.06 -2.59
C TRP A 4 1.20 -7.70 -2.85
N LEU A 5 0.56 -6.64 -2.34
CA LEU A 5 1.07 -5.27 -2.34
C LEU A 5 1.22 -4.82 -0.89
N ILE A 6 2.41 -4.37 -0.53
CA ILE A 6 2.69 -3.84 0.79
C ILE A 6 2.73 -2.31 0.69
N LEU A 7 1.88 -1.65 1.48
CA LEU A 7 1.85 -0.20 1.58
C LEU A 7 2.57 0.28 2.83
N VAL A 8 3.46 1.24 2.67
CA VAL A 8 4.24 1.88 3.74
C VAL A 8 4.08 3.39 3.71
N GLU A 9 4.21 4.06 4.86
CA GLU A 9 4.29 5.53 4.88
C GLU A 9 5.67 5.99 4.39
N ASN A 10 6.73 5.29 4.83
CA ASN A 10 8.11 5.55 4.41
C ASN A 10 8.79 4.28 3.88
N LEU A 11 9.53 4.41 2.78
CA LEU A 11 10.32 3.31 2.20
C LEU A 11 11.49 2.87 3.10
N SER A 12 11.83 3.66 4.12
CA SER A 12 12.80 3.27 5.16
C SER A 12 12.23 2.28 6.18
N ASP A 13 10.90 2.13 6.26
CA ASP A 13 10.27 1.20 7.21
C ASP A 13 10.45 -0.25 6.74
N ILE A 14 10.08 -0.50 5.48
CA ILE A 14 10.34 -1.74 4.76
C ILE A 14 10.71 -1.39 3.32
N GLY A 15 11.89 -1.81 2.88
CA GLY A 15 12.38 -1.65 1.52
C GLY A 15 11.95 -2.78 0.60
N GLN A 16 11.93 -2.53 -0.71
CA GLN A 16 11.63 -3.54 -1.74
C GLN A 16 12.57 -4.76 -1.69
N ALA A 17 13.80 -4.61 -1.19
CA ALA A 17 14.77 -5.70 -1.10
C ALA A 17 14.50 -6.68 0.06
N GLU A 18 13.67 -6.28 1.03
CA GLU A 18 13.40 -7.08 2.24
C GLU A 18 12.25 -8.07 2.03
N THR A 19 11.48 -7.92 0.95
CA THR A 19 10.35 -8.80 0.64
C THR A 19 10.28 -9.10 -0.86
N PRO A 20 9.81 -10.30 -1.25
CA PRO A 20 9.55 -10.60 -2.66
C PRO A 20 8.30 -9.89 -3.20
N HIS A 21 7.54 -9.21 -2.34
CA HIS A 21 6.30 -8.52 -2.68
C HIS A 21 6.57 -7.07 -3.08
N LYS A 22 5.68 -6.49 -3.90
CA LYS A 22 5.83 -5.08 -4.29
C LYS A 22 5.61 -4.21 -3.06
N VAL A 23 6.56 -3.34 -2.77
CA VAL A 23 6.43 -2.28 -1.76
C VAL A 23 6.14 -0.95 -2.45
N MET A 24 5.20 -0.18 -1.91
CA MET A 24 4.77 1.11 -2.44
C MET A 24 4.41 2.06 -1.30
N ARG A 25 4.60 3.36 -1.50
CA ARG A 25 4.13 4.34 -0.51
C ARG A 25 2.61 4.50 -0.59
N ILE A 26 1.97 4.70 0.56
CA ILE A 26 0.52 4.93 0.61
C ILE A 26 0.12 6.13 -0.26
N ALA A 27 0.87 7.23 -0.22
CA ALA A 27 0.64 8.40 -1.07
C ALA A 27 0.67 8.09 -2.58
N ASP A 28 1.57 7.21 -3.02
CA ASP A 28 1.68 6.80 -4.43
C ASP A 28 0.49 5.91 -4.85
N TYR A 29 0.03 5.05 -3.94
CA TYR A 29 -1.15 4.21 -4.11
C TYR A 29 -2.44 5.05 -4.24
N LEU A 30 -2.63 6.02 -3.35
CA LEU A 30 -3.79 6.91 -3.35
C LEU A 30 -3.83 7.84 -4.58
N SER A 31 -2.67 8.32 -5.03
CA SER A 31 -2.59 9.21 -6.19
C SER A 31 -2.82 8.51 -7.53
N ASN A 32 -2.70 7.18 -7.58
CA ASN A 32 -2.83 6.39 -8.81
C ASN A 32 -3.81 5.20 -8.67
N PRO A 33 -5.12 5.45 -8.44
CA PRO A 33 -6.09 4.39 -8.15
C PRO A 33 -6.28 3.37 -9.29
N LYS A 34 -5.95 3.75 -10.53
CA LYS A 34 -6.07 2.85 -11.70
C LYS A 34 -4.93 1.82 -11.81
N LEU A 35 -3.84 1.99 -11.06
CA LEU A 35 -2.63 1.16 -11.21
C LEU A 35 -2.91 -0.34 -10.96
N PHE A 36 -3.88 -0.65 -10.10
CA PHE A 36 -4.18 -2.03 -9.68
C PHE A 36 -5.59 -2.50 -10.07
N ALA A 37 -6.33 -1.73 -10.86
CA ALA A 37 -7.73 -2.01 -11.18
C ALA A 37 -7.95 -3.39 -11.85
N SER A 38 -7.00 -3.84 -12.67
CA SER A 38 -7.09 -5.10 -13.42
C SER A 38 -6.62 -6.32 -12.63
N ARG A 39 -5.65 -6.14 -11.71
CA ARG A 39 -4.95 -7.26 -11.05
C ARG A 39 -5.43 -7.51 -9.62
N ARG A 40 -6.04 -6.51 -8.96
CA ARG A 40 -6.60 -6.56 -7.59
C ARG A 40 -5.74 -7.39 -6.61
N PRO A 41 -4.52 -6.93 -6.30
CA PRO A 41 -3.65 -7.62 -5.34
C PRO A 41 -4.25 -7.58 -3.93
N TYR A 42 -3.84 -8.51 -3.07
CA TYR A 42 -4.08 -8.39 -1.62
C TYR A 42 -3.19 -7.28 -1.06
N VAL A 43 -3.81 -6.30 -0.39
CA VAL A 43 -3.11 -5.13 0.14
C VAL A 43 -2.83 -5.33 1.63
N LEU A 44 -1.56 -5.29 2.00
CA LEU A 44 -1.12 -5.19 3.38
C LEU A 44 -0.77 -3.73 3.68
N ASN A 45 -1.66 -3.04 4.38
CA ASN A 45 -1.45 -1.66 4.80
C ASN A 45 -0.64 -1.63 6.10
N LEU A 46 0.53 -1.00 6.10
CA LEU A 46 1.39 -0.84 7.27
C LEU A 46 1.42 0.61 7.77
N ALA A 47 0.36 1.39 7.52
CA ALA A 47 0.18 2.70 8.10
C ALA A 47 0.27 2.66 9.63
N ARG A 48 0.96 3.64 10.23
CA ARG A 48 1.04 3.80 11.68
C ARG A 48 -0.25 4.34 12.30
N SER A 49 -1.10 4.98 11.49
CA SER A 49 -2.38 5.53 11.91
C SER A 49 -3.51 5.27 10.91
N TYR A 50 -4.63 4.77 11.44
CA TYR A 50 -5.90 4.58 10.73
C TYR A 50 -6.96 5.59 11.19
N GLY A 51 -6.52 6.73 11.74
CA GLY A 51 -7.42 7.81 12.15
C GLY A 51 -8.27 8.31 10.99
N TYR A 52 -9.47 8.83 11.30
CA TYR A 52 -10.35 9.37 10.27
C TYR A 52 -9.64 10.43 9.41
N GLN A 53 -9.81 10.32 8.09
CA GLN A 53 -9.14 11.14 7.07
C GLN A 53 -7.60 11.00 7.01
N SER A 54 -7.00 9.99 7.66
CA SER A 54 -5.60 9.66 7.43
C SER A 54 -5.38 8.97 6.08
N GLU A 55 -4.13 8.95 5.61
CA GLU A 55 -3.77 8.18 4.41
C GLU A 55 -4.06 6.68 4.58
N GLY A 56 -3.72 6.13 5.76
CA GLY A 56 -4.02 4.73 6.10
C GLY A 56 -5.51 4.42 6.07
N TYR A 57 -6.35 5.33 6.56
CA TYR A 57 -7.80 5.21 6.48
C TYR A 57 -8.29 5.16 5.02
N TYR A 58 -7.88 6.12 4.18
CA TYR A 58 -8.32 6.15 2.78
C TYR A 58 -7.81 4.97 1.97
N ALA A 59 -6.58 4.50 2.22
CA ALA A 59 -6.01 3.35 1.52
C ALA A 59 -6.74 2.04 1.81
N SER A 60 -7.37 1.93 2.99
CA SER A 60 -8.16 0.76 3.37
C SER A 60 -9.59 0.76 2.80
N LEU A 61 -10.03 1.84 2.15
CA LEU A 61 -11.36 1.94 1.52
C LEU A 61 -11.37 1.58 0.02
N LEU A 62 -10.19 1.41 -0.59
CA LEU A 62 -10.01 1.11 -2.01
C LEU A 62 -9.91 -0.40 -2.27
#